data_AF-A0A498IWL5-F1
#
_entry.id   AF-A0A498IWL5-F1
#
_cell.length_a   1.000
_cell.length_b   1.000
_cell.length_c   1.000
_cell.angle_alpha   90.00
_cell.angle_beta   90.00
_cell.angle_gamma   90.00
#
_symmetry.space_group_name_H-M   'P 1'
#
loop_
_entity.id
_entity.type
_entity.pdbx_description
1 polymer ?
#
loop_
_entity_poly.entity_id
_entity_poly.type
_entity_poly.pdbx_seq_one_letter_code
_entity_poly.pdbx_strand_id
1 'polypeptide(L)'
;MEKNTSSLNCTSTKTRRNDFPTRSNNFPSRPHPIVQEIDEHLCRLRSSEATSISSTSISQKLSGLQDLHDSVERLLQYQLPLTQQALAQAQNEKCTTEVLDGSLRPLDVCGSAKDALSQTKECVQDVQSIIRRRGVESGALTSKVKYLTSRTTVKRTINKAMSNLKGIKIQPISLNNHQETIAIVSKL
;
A
#
# COMPACT_ATOMS: atom_id res chain seq x y z
N MET A 1 28.60 -44.70 -59.57
CA MET A 1 27.97 -43.95 -58.46
C MET A 1 26.55 -43.64 -58.91
N GLU A 2 25.61 -44.57 -58.67
CA GLU A 2 24.77 -44.59 -57.45
C GLU A 2 23.69 -43.50 -57.56
N LYS A 3 22.56 -43.81 -58.21
CA LYS A 3 21.28 -44.35 -57.68
C LYS A 3 20.51 -43.37 -56.76
N ASN A 4 19.20 -43.35 -57.03
CA ASN A 4 18.07 -42.96 -56.19
C ASN A 4 17.59 -41.49 -56.24
N THR A 5 16.53 -41.28 -57.04
CA THR A 5 15.47 -40.33 -56.71
C THR A 5 14.16 -41.11 -56.56
N SER A 6 13.82 -41.44 -55.32
CA SER A 6 12.51 -41.98 -54.94
C SER A 6 11.74 -40.84 -54.26
N SER A 7 10.62 -40.48 -54.85
CA SER A 7 9.56 -39.69 -54.20
C SER A 7 9.06 -40.45 -52.96
N LEU A 8 8.51 -39.74 -51.96
CA LEU A 8 7.38 -40.16 -51.09
C LEU A 8 7.17 -39.13 -49.95
N ASN A 9 6.11 -38.34 -50.10
CA ASN A 9 5.05 -38.05 -49.12
C ASN A 9 5.41 -37.45 -47.75
N CYS A 10 5.14 -36.14 -47.61
CA CYS A 10 4.97 -35.46 -46.32
C CYS A 10 3.70 -35.95 -45.61
N THR A 11 3.85 -36.75 -44.56
CA THR A 11 2.80 -37.04 -43.60
C THR A 11 2.85 -36.02 -42.46
N SER A 12 1.79 -35.22 -42.34
CA SER A 12 1.57 -34.31 -41.22
C SER A 12 1.42 -35.11 -39.93
N THR A 13 2.37 -34.98 -39.01
CA THR A 13 2.25 -35.49 -37.65
C THR A 13 2.12 -34.32 -36.68
N LYS A 14 0.90 -34.18 -36.13
CA LYS A 14 0.50 -33.18 -35.14
C LYS A 14 1.28 -33.42 -33.84
N THR A 15 2.26 -32.56 -33.56
CA THR A 15 2.99 -32.51 -32.29
C THR A 15 2.00 -32.31 -31.13
N ARG A 16 1.92 -33.29 -30.21
CA ARG A 16 1.30 -33.06 -28.91
C ARG A 16 2.20 -32.11 -28.12
N ARG A 17 1.73 -30.88 -27.87
CA ARG A 17 2.31 -30.02 -26.85
C ARG A 17 1.98 -30.65 -25.51
N ASN A 18 2.99 -31.23 -24.87
CA ASN A 18 2.93 -31.49 -23.45
C ASN A 18 3.32 -30.16 -22.78
N ASP A 19 2.31 -29.39 -22.38
CA ASP A 19 2.48 -28.25 -21.48
C ASP A 19 2.89 -28.81 -20.11
N PHE A 20 4.19 -28.97 -19.90
CA PHE A 20 4.70 -29.15 -18.54
C PHE A 20 4.58 -27.80 -17.83
N PRO A 21 3.94 -27.72 -16.65
CA PRO A 21 4.03 -26.53 -15.84
C PRO A 21 5.51 -26.29 -15.53
N THR A 22 6.03 -25.14 -15.93
CA THR A 22 7.29 -24.61 -15.43
C THR A 22 7.12 -24.43 -13.93
N ARG A 23 7.43 -25.46 -13.16
CA ARG A 23 7.41 -25.45 -11.69
C ARG A 23 8.44 -24.41 -11.27
N SER A 24 7.98 -23.26 -10.77
CA SER A 24 8.87 -22.25 -10.22
C SER A 24 9.65 -22.90 -9.07
N ASN A 25 10.96 -23.07 -9.25
CA ASN A 25 11.85 -23.44 -8.18
C ASN A 25 11.96 -22.23 -7.26
N ASN A 26 11.05 -22.11 -6.30
CA ASN A 26 11.29 -21.34 -5.11
C ASN A 26 12.38 -22.11 -4.34
N PHE A 27 13.64 -21.78 -4.61
CA PHE A 27 14.71 -22.18 -3.70
C PHE A 27 14.34 -21.65 -2.31
N PRO A 28 14.39 -22.47 -1.26
CA PRO A 28 14.18 -21.96 0.09
C PRO A 28 15.16 -20.81 0.30
N SER A 29 14.65 -19.65 0.71
CA SER A 29 15.48 -18.51 1.07
C SER A 29 16.56 -19.00 2.02
N ARG A 30 17.83 -18.77 1.68
CA ARG A 30 18.95 -19.13 2.55
C ARG A 30 18.69 -18.49 3.92
N PRO A 31 18.68 -19.27 5.01
CA PRO A 31 18.44 -18.72 6.33
C PRO A 31 19.48 -17.63 6.63
N HIS A 32 19.06 -16.59 7.35
CA HIS A 32 19.94 -15.51 7.75
C HIS A 32 21.16 -16.09 8.50
N PRO A 33 22.39 -15.58 8.29
CA PRO A 33 23.61 -16.15 8.89
C PRO A 33 23.51 -16.37 10.40
N ILE A 34 22.86 -15.47 11.12
CA ILE A 34 22.63 -15.56 12.58
C ILE A 34 21.66 -16.70 12.94
N VAL A 35 20.64 -16.95 12.11
CA VAL A 35 19.68 -18.05 12.34
C VAL A 35 20.35 -19.40 12.11
N GLN A 36 21.24 -19.47 11.11
CA GLN A 36 22.06 -20.66 10.88
C GLN A 36 23.01 -20.92 12.06
N GLU A 37 23.67 -19.89 12.58
CA GLU A 37 24.55 -19.98 13.76
C GLU A 37 23.78 -20.49 15.01
N ILE A 38 22.59 -19.97 15.28
CA ILE A 38 21.72 -20.45 16.37
C ILE A 38 21.38 -21.93 16.22
N ASP A 39 21.02 -22.37 15.01
CA ASP A 39 20.68 -23.77 14.72
C ASP A 39 21.90 -24.70 14.93
N GLU A 40 23.09 -24.25 14.54
CA GLU A 40 24.36 -24.95 14.77
C GLU A 40 24.66 -25.09 16.28
N HIS A 41 24.46 -24.03 17.07
CA HIS A 41 24.64 -24.08 18.53
C HIS A 41 23.63 -25.01 19.22
N LEU A 42 22.36 -25.00 18.79
CA LEU A 42 21.33 -25.90 19.29
C LEU A 42 21.63 -27.37 18.94
N CYS A 43 22.07 -27.64 17.71
CA CYS A 43 22.45 -28.98 17.28
C CYS A 43 23.63 -29.52 18.10
N ARG A 44 24.67 -28.70 18.32
CA ARG A 44 25.81 -29.05 19.17
C ARG A 44 25.39 -29.40 20.60
N LEU A 45 24.56 -28.57 21.23
CA LEU A 45 24.09 -28.79 22.61
C LEU A 45 23.29 -30.08 22.74
N ARG A 46 22.46 -30.40 21.74
CA ARG A 46 21.66 -31.63 21.69
C ARG A 46 22.53 -32.87 21.56
N SER A 47 23.60 -32.83 20.77
CA SER A 47 24.54 -33.95 20.63
C SER A 47 25.34 -34.24 21.91
N SER A 48 25.62 -33.22 22.73
CA SER A 48 26.35 -33.37 24.00
C SER A 48 25.50 -33.93 25.16
N GLU A 49 24.21 -34.15 24.98
CA GLU A 49 23.32 -34.74 25.99
C GLU A 49 23.52 -36.26 26.16
N ALA A 50 24.02 -36.94 25.13
CA ALA A 50 24.17 -38.40 25.10
C ALA A 50 25.46 -38.94 25.73
N THR A 51 26.34 -38.08 26.27
CA THR A 51 27.67 -38.45 26.77
C THR A 51 27.79 -38.30 28.29
N SER A 52 28.38 -39.30 28.96
CA SER A 52 28.53 -39.38 30.43
C SER A 52 29.01 -38.09 31.10
N ILE A 53 28.53 -37.89 32.32
CA ILE A 53 28.78 -36.73 33.17
C ILE A 53 30.25 -36.71 33.62
N SER A 54 31.09 -36.00 32.88
CA SER A 54 32.44 -35.59 33.30
C SER A 54 32.50 -34.07 33.49
N SER A 55 33.44 -33.59 34.30
CA SER A 55 33.68 -32.15 34.48
C SER A 55 33.98 -31.43 33.16
N THR A 56 34.69 -32.08 32.24
CA THR A 56 34.97 -31.58 30.89
C THR A 56 33.71 -31.44 30.02
N SER A 57 32.77 -32.37 30.13
CA SER A 57 31.47 -32.33 29.44
C SER A 57 30.58 -31.19 29.96
N ILE A 58 30.60 -30.92 31.27
CA ILE A 58 29.84 -29.81 31.88
C ILE A 58 30.33 -28.45 31.37
N SER A 59 31.65 -28.21 31.36
CA SER A 59 32.22 -26.94 30.87
C SER A 59 31.90 -26.70 29.39
N GLN A 60 31.93 -27.75 28.56
CA GLN A 60 31.56 -27.66 27.14
C GLN A 60 30.09 -27.29 26.95
N LYS A 61 29.17 -27.87 27.73
CA LYS A 61 27.74 -27.53 27.68
C LYS A 61 27.48 -26.09 28.12
N LEU A 62 28.15 -25.60 29.16
CA LEU A 62 28.06 -24.21 29.60
C LEU A 62 28.59 -23.24 28.54
N SER A 63 29.72 -23.56 27.89
CA SER A 63 30.24 -22.73 26.79
C SER A 63 29.28 -22.70 25.59
N GLY A 64 28.68 -23.83 25.21
CA GLY A 64 27.70 -23.87 24.13
C GLY A 64 26.42 -23.09 24.45
N LEU A 65 26.03 -23.02 25.72
CA LEU A 65 24.90 -22.20 26.17
C LEU A 65 25.22 -20.70 26.08
N GLN A 66 26.45 -20.30 26.42
CA GLN A 66 26.93 -18.93 26.23
C GLN A 66 26.94 -18.55 24.75
N ASP A 67 27.49 -19.40 23.88
CA ASP A 67 27.50 -19.16 22.42
C ASP A 67 26.06 -18.96 21.87
N LEU A 68 25.13 -19.80 22.33
CA LEU A 68 23.71 -19.71 21.96
C LEU A 68 23.09 -18.40 22.46
N HIS A 69 23.37 -18.01 23.69
CA HIS A 69 22.89 -16.75 24.25
C HIS A 69 23.39 -15.56 23.42
N ASP A 70 24.69 -15.51 23.13
CA ASP A 70 25.30 -14.40 22.40
C ASP A 70 24.76 -14.30 20.96
N SER A 71 24.49 -15.44 20.31
CA SER A 71 23.89 -15.46 18.96
C SER A 71 22.43 -15.00 18.96
N VAL A 72 21.64 -15.34 19.97
CA VAL A 72 20.27 -14.82 20.15
C VAL A 72 20.28 -13.32 20.45
N GLU A 73 21.20 -12.83 21.27
CA GLU A 73 21.34 -11.41 21.55
C GLU A 73 21.68 -10.61 20.28
N ARG A 74 22.61 -11.12 19.45
CA ARG A 74 22.90 -10.54 18.13
C ARG A 74 21.66 -10.52 17.22
N LEU A 75 20.84 -11.57 17.24
CA LEU A 75 19.60 -11.63 16.46
C LEU A 75 18.61 -10.55 16.91
N LEU A 76 18.41 -10.40 18.22
CA LEU A 76 17.51 -9.38 18.79
C LEU A 76 17.98 -7.97 18.45
N GLN A 77 19.28 -7.71 18.58
CA GLN A 77 19.87 -6.41 18.25
C GLN A 77 19.75 -6.09 16.76
N TYR A 78 19.81 -7.10 15.88
CA TYR A 78 19.58 -6.92 14.45
C TYR A 78 18.09 -6.71 14.09
N GLN A 79 17.17 -7.46 14.71
CA GLN A 79 15.74 -7.40 14.41
C GLN A 79 15.04 -6.17 14.97
N LEU A 80 15.54 -5.61 16.07
CA LEU A 80 14.90 -4.48 16.74
C LEU A 80 14.87 -3.21 15.86
N PRO A 81 15.99 -2.73 15.25
CA PRO A 81 15.98 -1.60 14.33
C PRO A 81 15.08 -1.82 13.12
N LEU A 82 15.10 -3.03 12.54
CA LEU A 82 14.29 -3.37 11.37
C LEU A 82 12.80 -3.32 11.67
N THR A 83 12.40 -3.85 12.83
CA THR A 83 11.00 -3.84 13.27
C THR A 83 10.54 -2.41 13.57
N GLN A 84 11.38 -1.61 14.23
CA GLN A 84 11.11 -0.20 14.47
C GLN A 84 10.98 0.59 13.16
N GLN A 85 11.87 0.34 12.19
CA GLN A 85 11.80 0.97 10.87
C GLN A 85 10.52 0.61 10.14
N ALA A 86 10.14 -0.67 10.11
CA ALA A 86 8.90 -1.12 9.48
C ALA A 86 7.65 -0.49 10.13
N LEU A 87 7.63 -0.41 11.47
CA LEU A 87 6.54 0.23 12.19
C LEU A 87 6.48 1.74 11.91
N ALA A 88 7.62 2.44 11.94
CA ALA A 88 7.70 3.86 11.64
C ALA A 88 7.26 4.15 10.20
N GLN A 89 7.66 3.32 9.24
CA GLN A 89 7.23 3.43 7.86
C GLN A 89 5.70 3.24 7.73
N ALA A 90 5.15 2.20 8.34
CA ALA A 90 3.70 1.97 8.31
C ALA A 90 2.90 3.14 8.93
N GLN A 91 3.39 3.71 10.04
CA GLN A 91 2.78 4.90 10.66
C GLN A 91 2.89 6.14 9.77
N ASN A 92 4.04 6.34 9.11
CA ASN A 92 4.24 7.44 8.17
C ASN A 92 3.33 7.31 6.94
N GLU A 93 3.16 6.11 6.38
CA GLU A 93 2.24 5.87 5.26
C GLU A 93 0.78 6.16 5.67
N LYS A 94 0.37 5.73 6.86
CA LYS A 94 -0.96 6.07 7.40
C LYS A 94 -1.14 7.58 7.61
N CYS A 95 -0.15 8.24 8.21
CA CYS A 95 -0.21 9.67 8.45
C CYS A 95 -0.24 10.47 7.13
N THR A 96 0.59 10.08 6.15
CA THR A 96 0.64 10.76 4.85
C THR A 96 -0.66 10.58 4.07
N THR A 97 -1.28 9.40 4.11
CA THR A 97 -2.58 9.16 3.48
C THR A 97 -3.70 9.97 4.12
N GLU A 98 -3.77 10.04 5.45
CA GLU A 98 -4.75 10.87 6.17
C GLU A 98 -4.57 12.38 5.89
N VAL A 99 -3.33 12.86 5.88
CA VAL A 99 -3.01 14.27 5.56
C VAL A 99 -3.36 14.59 4.10
N LEU A 100 -3.06 13.68 3.18
CA LEU A 100 -3.37 13.84 1.77
C LEU A 100 -4.88 13.87 1.55
N ASP A 101 -5.64 12.92 2.12
CA ASP A 101 -7.10 12.90 2.04
C ASP A 101 -7.69 14.20 2.62
N GLY A 102 -7.26 14.61 3.81
CA GLY A 102 -7.69 15.87 4.41
C GLY A 102 -7.42 17.10 3.54
N SER A 103 -6.32 17.11 2.78
CA SER A 103 -5.95 18.20 1.87
C SER A 103 -6.69 18.17 0.54
N LEU A 104 -7.05 16.97 0.03
CA LEU A 104 -7.72 16.79 -1.25
C LEU A 104 -9.21 17.16 -1.16
N ARG A 105 -9.86 16.87 -0.03
CA ARG A 105 -11.29 17.08 0.17
C ARG A 105 -11.75 18.54 -0.06
N PRO A 106 -11.08 19.59 0.47
CA PRO A 106 -11.40 20.97 0.13
C PRO A 106 -11.20 21.28 -1.36
N LEU A 107 -10.17 20.73 -2.00
CA LEU A 107 -9.92 20.93 -3.43
C LEU A 107 -11.05 20.35 -4.29
N ASP A 108 -11.59 19.19 -3.93
CA ASP A 108 -12.75 18.58 -4.59
C ASP A 108 -14.01 19.45 -4.49
N VAL A 109 -14.23 20.05 -3.30
CA VAL A 109 -15.33 20.99 -3.07
C VAL A 109 -15.14 22.25 -3.91
N CYS A 110 -13.93 22.79 -3.99
CA CYS A 110 -13.60 23.93 -4.86
C CYS A 110 -13.82 23.61 -6.34
N GLY A 111 -13.43 22.42 -6.80
CA GLY A 111 -13.70 21.94 -8.15
C GLY A 111 -15.19 21.91 -8.46
N SER A 112 -15.97 21.26 -7.58
CA SER A 112 -17.43 21.19 -7.70
C SER A 112 -18.09 22.57 -7.70
N ALA A 113 -17.61 23.50 -6.87
CA ALA A 113 -18.11 24.88 -6.82
C ALA A 113 -17.81 25.64 -8.12
N LYS A 114 -16.61 25.49 -8.69
CA LYS A 114 -16.23 26.09 -9.97
C LYS A 114 -17.14 25.60 -11.11
N ASP A 115 -17.43 24.31 -11.17
CA ASP A 115 -18.28 23.73 -12.21
C ASP A 115 -19.73 24.23 -12.08
N ALA A 116 -20.25 24.28 -10.85
CA ALA A 116 -21.57 24.80 -10.54
C ALA A 116 -21.72 26.30 -10.90
N LEU A 117 -20.68 27.11 -10.65
CA LEU A 117 -20.62 28.51 -11.07
C LEU A 117 -20.53 28.64 -12.60
N SER A 118 -19.80 27.75 -13.27
CA SER A 118 -19.69 27.72 -14.72
C SER A 118 -21.05 27.42 -15.39
N GLN A 119 -21.84 26.49 -14.84
CA GLN A 119 -23.21 26.25 -15.26
C GLN A 119 -24.10 27.50 -15.10
N THR A 120 -23.93 28.24 -13.99
CA THR A 120 -24.68 29.48 -13.78
C THR A 120 -24.29 30.54 -14.82
N LYS A 121 -23.00 30.63 -15.15
CA LYS A 121 -22.49 31.55 -16.20
C LYS A 121 -23.11 31.24 -17.57
N GLU A 122 -23.19 29.97 -17.95
CA GLU A 122 -23.86 29.54 -19.18
C GLU A 122 -25.34 29.95 -19.18
N CYS A 123 -26.08 29.69 -18.09
CA CYS A 123 -27.47 30.12 -17.96
C CYS A 123 -27.66 31.64 -18.11
N VAL A 124 -26.74 32.44 -17.58
CA VAL A 124 -26.77 33.91 -17.73
C VAL A 124 -26.55 34.31 -19.20
N GLN A 125 -25.60 33.67 -19.87
CA GLN A 125 -25.32 33.92 -21.29
C GLN A 125 -26.52 33.54 -22.17
N ASP A 126 -27.20 32.44 -21.88
CA ASP A 126 -28.43 32.02 -22.56
C ASP A 126 -29.56 33.05 -22.41
N VAL A 127 -29.80 33.51 -21.17
CA VAL A 127 -30.79 34.56 -20.89
C VAL A 127 -30.46 35.83 -21.67
N GLN A 128 -29.19 36.27 -21.62
CA GLN A 128 -28.75 37.47 -22.33
C GLN A 128 -28.89 37.32 -23.85
N SER A 129 -28.58 36.15 -24.40
CA SER A 129 -28.70 35.84 -25.83
C SER A 129 -30.15 35.94 -26.31
N ILE A 130 -31.09 35.38 -25.54
CA ILE A 130 -32.53 35.44 -25.86
C ILE A 130 -33.04 36.88 -25.84
N ILE A 131 -32.63 37.68 -24.85
CA ILE A 131 -33.00 39.10 -24.76
C ILE A 131 -32.47 39.87 -25.98
N ARG A 132 -31.20 39.65 -26.37
CA ARG A 132 -30.58 40.36 -27.51
C ARG A 132 -31.23 40.04 -28.86
N ARG A 133 -31.75 38.83 -29.04
CA ARG A 133 -32.37 38.38 -30.30
C ARG A 133 -33.83 38.85 -30.50
N ARG A 134 -34.28 39.88 -29.76
CA ARG A 134 -35.67 40.39 -29.80
C ARG A 134 -36.67 39.29 -29.41
N GLY A 135 -36.33 38.54 -28.35
CA GLY A 135 -36.98 37.30 -27.94
C GLY A 135 -38.48 37.41 -27.69
N VAL A 136 -39.22 36.39 -28.10
CA VAL A 136 -40.62 36.17 -27.71
C VAL A 136 -40.68 36.03 -26.18
N GLU A 137 -41.63 36.73 -25.53
CA GLU A 137 -41.84 36.74 -24.07
C GLU A 137 -41.75 35.33 -23.43
N SER A 138 -42.29 34.32 -24.11
CA SER A 138 -42.27 32.91 -23.71
C SER A 138 -40.84 32.32 -23.57
N GLY A 139 -39.93 32.66 -24.50
CA GLY A 139 -38.54 32.17 -24.48
C GLY A 139 -37.71 32.82 -23.37
N ALA A 140 -37.92 34.12 -23.13
CA ALA A 140 -37.24 34.87 -22.06
C ALA A 140 -37.72 34.43 -20.67
N LEU A 141 -39.02 34.17 -20.51
CA LEU A 141 -39.57 33.63 -19.26
C LEU A 141 -39.00 32.23 -18.95
N THR A 142 -38.92 31.37 -19.97
CA THR A 142 -38.38 30.00 -19.82
C THR A 142 -36.91 30.00 -19.40
N SER A 143 -36.05 30.82 -20.02
CA SER A 143 -34.63 30.87 -19.63
C SER A 143 -34.41 31.54 -18.27
N LYS A 144 -35.23 32.53 -17.90
CA LYS A 144 -35.22 33.12 -16.56
C LYS A 144 -35.57 32.08 -15.49
N VAL A 145 -36.58 31.24 -15.74
CA VAL A 145 -36.92 30.12 -14.85
C VAL A 145 -35.76 29.13 -14.75
N LYS A 146 -35.14 28.76 -15.87
CA LYS A 146 -33.94 27.88 -15.89
C LYS A 146 -32.78 28.46 -15.07
N TYR A 147 -32.47 29.75 -15.23
CA TYR A 147 -31.44 30.43 -14.45
C TYR A 147 -31.75 30.43 -12.94
N LEU A 148 -32.99 30.75 -12.54
CA LEU A 148 -33.38 30.75 -11.13
C LEU A 148 -33.29 29.33 -10.51
N THR A 149 -33.72 28.31 -11.26
CA THR A 149 -33.60 26.90 -10.85
C THR A 149 -32.15 26.45 -10.77
N SER A 150 -31.30 26.85 -11.73
CA SER A 150 -29.85 26.61 -11.69
C SER A 150 -29.24 27.24 -10.44
N ARG A 151 -29.49 28.54 -10.21
CA ARG A 151 -28.93 29.28 -9.06
C ARG A 151 -29.32 28.68 -7.72
N THR A 152 -30.58 28.25 -7.56
CA THR A 152 -31.06 27.61 -6.33
C THR A 152 -30.45 26.22 -6.14
N THR A 153 -30.27 25.46 -7.22
CA THR A 153 -29.61 24.15 -7.20
C THR A 153 -28.13 24.27 -6.83
N VAL A 154 -27.40 25.19 -7.47
CA VAL A 154 -25.98 25.49 -7.18
C VAL A 154 -25.79 25.90 -5.72
N LYS A 155 -26.63 26.79 -5.20
CA LYS A 155 -26.59 27.17 -3.78
C LYS A 155 -26.77 25.96 -2.85
N ARG A 156 -27.70 25.05 -3.18
CA ARG A 156 -27.97 23.85 -2.40
C ARG A 156 -26.79 22.86 -2.46
N THR A 157 -26.20 22.63 -3.64
CA THR A 157 -25.08 21.69 -3.81
C THR A 157 -23.83 22.18 -3.09
N ILE A 158 -23.50 23.47 -3.21
CA ILE A 158 -22.36 24.07 -2.49
C ILE A 158 -22.56 23.97 -0.98
N ASN A 159 -23.74 24.36 -0.46
CA ASN A 159 -24.00 24.28 0.97
C ASN A 159 -23.94 22.84 1.51
N LYS A 160 -24.44 21.86 0.74
CA LYS A 160 -24.37 20.44 1.08
C LYS A 160 -22.92 19.93 1.09
N ALA A 161 -22.10 20.35 0.13
CA ALA A 161 -20.69 19.99 0.09
C ALA A 161 -19.92 20.62 1.28
N MET A 162 -20.21 21.87 1.62
CA MET A 162 -19.63 22.56 2.77
C MET A 162 -20.01 21.92 4.11
N SER A 163 -21.25 21.43 4.26
CA SER A 163 -21.63 20.68 5.46
C SER A 163 -20.88 19.35 5.58
N ASN A 164 -20.58 18.68 4.47
CA ASN A 164 -19.81 17.44 4.46
C ASN A 164 -18.34 17.66 4.81
N LEU A 165 -17.80 18.87 4.55
CA LEU A 165 -16.43 19.25 4.89
C LEU A 165 -16.24 19.52 6.40
N LYS A 166 -17.32 19.91 7.10
CA LYS A 166 -17.29 20.35 8.51
C LYS A 166 -16.97 19.22 9.51
N GLY A 167 -17.01 17.96 9.08
CA GLY A 167 -16.65 16.79 9.90
C GLY A 167 -15.14 16.50 9.93
N ILE A 168 -14.32 17.26 9.21
CA ILE A 168 -12.88 16.99 9.09
C ILE A 168 -12.17 17.60 10.31
N LYS A 169 -11.89 16.74 11.30
CA LYS A 169 -10.86 17.02 12.29
C LYS A 169 -9.51 16.76 11.60
N ILE A 170 -8.84 17.82 11.17
CA ILE A 170 -7.39 17.73 10.93
C ILE A 170 -6.78 17.54 12.32
N GLN A 171 -6.61 16.30 12.74
CA GLN A 171 -5.83 16.00 13.93
C GLN A 171 -4.44 16.58 13.67
N PRO A 172 -3.91 17.46 14.52
CA PRO A 172 -2.51 17.84 14.41
C PRO A 172 -1.72 16.53 14.48
N ILE A 173 -0.80 16.36 13.54
CA ILE A 173 0.17 15.26 13.54
C ILE A 173 0.90 15.37 14.88
N SER A 174 0.41 14.65 15.89
CA SER A 174 1.03 14.61 17.20
C SER A 174 2.29 13.79 17.02
N LEU A 175 3.39 14.48 16.74
CA LEU A 175 4.75 13.95 16.76
C LEU A 175 5.16 13.63 18.21
N ASN A 176 4.29 12.98 18.98
CA ASN A 176 4.51 12.69 20.40
C ASN A 176 4.67 11.18 20.66
N ASN A 177 4.54 10.35 19.62
CA ASN A 177 4.65 8.90 19.75
C ASN A 177 6.11 8.41 19.85
N HIS A 178 7.11 9.30 19.73
CA HIS A 178 8.49 8.92 19.99
C HIS A 178 8.68 8.58 21.47
N GLN A 179 7.97 9.26 22.39
CA GLN A 179 8.08 9.00 23.83
C GLN A 179 7.44 7.65 24.23
N GLU A 180 6.29 7.28 23.64
CA GLU A 180 5.64 5.98 23.91
C GLU A 180 6.38 4.81 23.28
N THR A 181 6.92 4.98 22.07
CA THR A 181 7.70 3.91 21.41
C THR A 181 9.03 3.68 22.15
N ILE A 182 9.69 4.75 22.60
CA ILE A 182 10.87 4.65 23.48
C ILE A 182 10.48 3.98 24.81
N ALA A 183 9.33 4.31 25.40
CA ALA A 183 8.88 3.71 26.67
C ALA A 183 8.53 2.22 26.59
N ILE A 184 8.05 1.74 25.44
CA ILE A 184 7.77 0.30 25.21
C ILE A 184 9.08 -0.47 24.97
N VAL A 185 10.02 0.09 24.23
CA VAL A 185 11.33 -0.52 23.97
C VAL A 185 12.22 -0.50 25.23
N SER A 186 12.08 0.49 26.11
CA SER A 186 12.85 0.57 27.38
C SER A 186 12.31 -0.33 28.51
N LYS A 187 11.19 -1.04 28.28
CA LYS A 187 10.53 -1.93 29.25
C LYS A 187 10.68 -3.42 28.92
N LEU A 188 11.32 -3.75 27.80
CA LEU A 188 11.78 -5.10 27.44
C LEU A 188 13.21 -5.28 27.95
#